data_AF-A5FU99-F1
#
_entry.id   AF-A5FU99-F1
#
_cell.length_a   1.000
_cell.length_b   1.000
_cell.length_c   1.000
_cell.angle_alpha   90.00
_cell.angle_beta   90.00
_cell.angle_gamma   90.00
#
_symmetry.space_group_name_H-M   'P 1'
#
loop_
_entity.id
_entity.type
_entity.pdbx_description
1 polymer ?
#
loop_
_entity_poly.entity_id
_entity_poly.type
_entity_poly.pdbx_seq_one_letter_code
_entity_poly.pdbx_strand_id
1 'polypeptide(L)'
;MDTPWGPLAGLKLDDPEEAVKILAADKHQLIEGLVVESLFDQIVASVPESTEQKIIALDVDSAVIDTMRRSERWLCLVWARTESEGLGRYLQALEKCVTPYLVRYRNGEFEAVRICEGRRAGKYRPLPELMQEMSGSRMTRFEVDPAVRNVNRQKQAFWGFLSEHYGNRLGNRVVLPRILMNCGIQPYFRRVWNLDRVFISGNSVWIFEIKHKYPIVPNAHISPGPLQFGINDGELGMLQKLSDAGIRCLHTILVKPVWSKDAGSMYLLNDLAMRSRAAVIALALDSSTIRRIMGGQSGQSAAHTSITGKSTLSYKKIPVSDFSVLGRFSDPPQDIARRIAAIMAETAMPRATDMWISDLRKFVP
;
A
#
# COMPACT_ATOMS: atom_id res chain seq x y z
N MET A 1 -10.75 -13.61 18.27
CA MET A 1 -10.27 -14.08 16.93
C MET A 1 -9.06 -15.00 17.13
N ASP A 2 -9.05 -16.15 16.44
CA ASP A 2 -7.91 -17.09 16.47
C ASP A 2 -6.89 -16.79 15.38
N THR A 3 -5.61 -16.90 15.74
CA THR A 3 -4.48 -16.75 14.82
C THR A 3 -3.64 -18.02 14.78
N PRO A 4 -2.76 -18.19 13.77
CA PRO A 4 -1.71 -19.22 13.78
C PRO A 4 -0.86 -19.34 15.05
N TRP A 5 -0.79 -18.29 15.87
CA TRP A 5 0.05 -18.20 17.06
C TRP A 5 -0.75 -18.29 18.37
N GLY A 6 -2.07 -18.51 18.27
CA GLY A 6 -3.00 -18.51 19.40
C GLY A 6 -4.07 -17.41 19.31
N PRO A 7 -4.91 -17.27 20.34
CA PRO A 7 -5.91 -16.22 20.41
C PRO A 7 -5.26 -14.83 20.39
N LEU A 8 -5.77 -13.89 19.58
CA LEU A 8 -5.20 -12.54 19.44
C LEU A 8 -5.05 -11.83 20.80
N ALA A 9 -6.02 -11.99 21.69
CA ALA A 9 -6.00 -11.40 23.03
C ALA A 9 -4.83 -11.91 23.92
N GLY A 10 -4.24 -13.05 23.59
CA GLY A 10 -3.12 -13.65 24.32
C GLY A 10 -1.73 -13.33 23.75
N LEU A 11 -1.65 -12.71 22.58
CA LEU A 11 -0.38 -12.39 21.92
C LEU A 11 0.26 -11.14 22.53
N LYS A 12 1.56 -11.18 22.82
CA LYS A 12 2.34 -10.01 23.26
C LYS A 12 2.91 -9.29 22.04
N LEU A 13 2.07 -8.48 21.39
CA LEU A 13 2.43 -7.82 20.13
C LEU A 13 3.60 -6.84 20.23
N ASP A 14 3.91 -6.37 21.44
CA ASP A 14 5.05 -5.48 21.72
C ASP A 14 6.33 -6.26 22.08
N ASP A 15 6.27 -7.59 22.23
CA ASP A 15 7.47 -8.43 22.37
C ASP A 15 8.13 -8.61 21.00
N PRO A 16 9.37 -8.14 20.80
CA PRO A 16 10.06 -8.26 19.50
C PRO A 16 10.20 -9.70 19.01
N GLU A 17 10.36 -10.67 19.91
CA GLU A 17 10.49 -12.09 19.56
C GLU A 17 9.17 -12.69 19.06
N GLU A 18 8.05 -12.26 19.61
CA GLU A 18 6.73 -12.66 19.11
C GLU A 18 6.38 -11.92 17.81
N ALA A 19 6.66 -10.63 17.74
CA ALA A 19 6.46 -9.81 16.55
C ALA A 19 7.22 -10.34 15.33
N VAL A 20 8.51 -10.70 15.48
CA VAL A 20 9.30 -11.24 14.37
C VAL A 20 8.76 -12.59 13.88
N LYS A 21 8.28 -13.45 14.79
CA LYS A 21 7.66 -14.73 14.42
C LYS A 21 6.38 -14.53 13.60
N ILE A 22 5.57 -13.54 13.98
CA ILE A 22 4.35 -13.18 13.25
C ILE A 22 4.68 -12.66 11.85
N LEU A 23 5.59 -11.69 11.76
CA LEU A 23 6.00 -11.07 10.50
C LEU A 23 6.79 -12.02 9.59
N ALA A 24 7.49 -13.02 10.14
CA ALA A 24 8.21 -14.02 9.36
C ALA A 24 7.29 -14.93 8.53
N ALA A 25 6.00 -15.03 8.89
CA ALA A 25 5.02 -15.78 8.08
C ALA A 25 4.68 -15.09 6.75
N ASP A 26 5.00 -13.81 6.61
CA ASP A 26 4.84 -13.09 5.35
C ASP A 26 5.95 -13.40 4.35
N LYS A 27 5.76 -12.91 3.13
CA LYS A 27 6.80 -12.81 2.12
C LYS A 27 7.78 -11.71 2.49
N HIS A 28 9.08 -11.94 2.31
CA HIS A 28 10.12 -10.97 2.69
C HIS A 28 9.94 -9.58 2.07
N GLN A 29 9.45 -9.51 0.83
CA GLN A 29 9.18 -8.24 0.14
C GLN A 29 8.08 -7.40 0.82
N LEU A 30 7.15 -8.02 1.56
CA LEU A 30 6.14 -7.28 2.33
C LEU A 30 6.78 -6.60 3.54
N ILE A 31 7.67 -7.30 4.24
CA ILE A 31 8.38 -6.75 5.41
C ILE A 31 9.36 -5.64 4.98
N GLU A 32 10.06 -5.84 3.87
CA GLU A 32 10.88 -4.79 3.25
C GLU A 32 10.04 -3.60 2.77
N GLY A 33 8.83 -3.87 2.29
CA GLY A 33 7.84 -2.86 1.94
C GLY A 33 7.48 -1.98 3.13
N LEU A 34 7.27 -2.56 4.31
CA LEU A 34 7.00 -1.81 5.55
C LEU A 34 8.13 -0.83 5.91
N VAL A 35 9.39 -1.18 5.63
CA VAL A 35 10.53 -0.25 5.81
C VAL A 35 10.41 0.92 4.83
N VAL A 36 10.15 0.65 3.55
CA VAL A 36 9.98 1.70 2.53
C VAL A 36 8.80 2.61 2.86
N GLU A 37 7.69 2.02 3.27
CA GLU A 37 6.48 2.70 3.69
C GLU A 37 6.74 3.61 4.89
N SER A 38 7.40 3.11 5.94
CA SER A 38 7.76 3.89 7.13
C SER A 38 8.71 5.05 6.80
N LEU A 39 9.65 4.83 5.89
CA LEU A 39 10.55 5.87 5.39
C LEU A 39 9.80 6.94 4.57
N PHE A 40 8.85 6.52 3.74
CA PHE A 40 7.99 7.43 2.99
C PHE A 40 7.02 8.19 3.91
N ASP A 41 6.55 7.56 5.00
CA ASP A 41 5.70 8.19 6.01
C ASP A 41 6.32 9.43 6.64
N GLN A 42 7.65 9.42 6.81
CA GLN A 42 8.38 10.59 7.31
C GLN A 42 8.31 11.77 6.34
N ILE A 43 8.21 11.52 5.04
CA ILE A 43 8.01 12.55 4.01
C ILE A 43 6.55 13.02 4.02
N VAL A 44 5.60 12.09 3.95
CA VAL A 44 4.18 12.45 3.85
C VAL A 44 3.62 13.06 5.13
N ALA A 45 4.26 12.84 6.28
CA ALA A 45 3.96 13.54 7.53
C ALA A 45 4.13 15.06 7.41
N SER A 46 5.00 15.55 6.52
CA SER A 46 5.19 16.98 6.26
C SER A 46 4.21 17.57 5.23
N VAL A 47 3.39 16.75 4.55
CA VAL A 47 2.44 17.24 3.52
C VAL A 47 1.42 18.24 4.11
N PRO A 48 0.79 17.98 5.27
CA PRO A 48 -0.13 18.93 5.91
C PRO A 48 0.45 20.32 6.18
N GLU A 49 1.76 20.42 6.41
CA GLU A 49 2.47 21.66 6.75
C GLU A 49 3.11 22.33 5.53
N SER A 50 3.07 21.68 4.36
CA SER A 50 3.80 22.11 3.16
C SER A 50 3.06 23.14 2.28
N THR A 51 1.81 23.47 2.63
CA THR A 51 0.93 24.36 1.88
C THR A 51 -0.02 25.11 2.83
N GLU A 52 -0.54 26.25 2.38
CA GLU A 52 -1.60 26.98 3.11
C GLU A 52 -2.94 26.25 3.08
N GLN A 53 -3.12 25.32 2.13
CA GLN A 53 -4.33 24.51 2.04
C GLN A 53 -4.38 23.50 3.19
N LYS A 54 -5.51 23.47 3.93
CA LYS A 54 -5.71 22.46 4.98
C LYS A 54 -5.77 21.05 4.37
N ILE A 55 -4.72 20.27 4.60
CA ILE A 55 -4.63 18.85 4.29
C ILE A 55 -4.63 18.05 5.59
N ILE A 56 -5.47 17.01 5.67
CA ILE A 56 -5.61 16.17 6.88
C ILE A 56 -5.21 14.75 6.52
N ALA A 57 -4.19 14.20 7.20
CA ALA A 57 -3.87 12.78 7.15
C ALA A 57 -4.81 12.00 8.08
N LEU A 58 -5.46 10.96 7.59
CA LEU A 58 -6.29 10.08 8.41
C LEU A 58 -5.46 8.91 8.94
N ASP A 59 -5.60 8.58 10.22
CA ASP A 59 -4.96 7.40 10.83
C ASP A 59 -5.85 6.17 10.66
N VAL A 60 -5.89 5.67 9.43
CA VAL A 60 -6.72 4.53 9.01
C VAL A 60 -5.89 3.48 8.28
N ASP A 61 -6.20 2.21 8.47
CA ASP A 61 -5.87 1.14 7.51
C ASP A 61 -7.16 0.75 6.79
N SER A 62 -7.12 0.61 5.46
CA SER A 62 -8.33 0.27 4.70
C SER A 62 -8.10 -0.89 3.73
N ALA A 63 -9.04 -1.83 3.70
CA ALA A 63 -9.01 -2.98 2.81
C ALA A 63 -10.27 -3.03 1.95
N VAL A 64 -10.10 -3.02 0.63
CA VAL A 64 -11.18 -3.22 -0.35
C VAL A 64 -11.26 -4.69 -0.72
N ILE A 65 -12.47 -5.24 -0.75
CA ILE A 65 -12.72 -6.68 -0.93
C ILE A 65 -13.76 -6.87 -2.04
N ASP A 66 -13.48 -7.77 -2.99
CA ASP A 66 -14.50 -8.30 -3.93
C ASP A 66 -15.01 -9.64 -3.36
N THR A 67 -16.20 -9.60 -2.75
CA THR A 67 -16.86 -10.77 -2.16
C THR A 67 -17.40 -11.73 -3.23
N MET A 68 -17.41 -11.31 -4.50
CA MET A 68 -18.01 -12.03 -5.63
C MET A 68 -19.51 -12.31 -5.48
N ARG A 69 -20.17 -11.72 -4.48
CA ARG A 69 -21.62 -11.84 -4.26
C ARG A 69 -22.40 -10.98 -5.26
N ARG A 70 -23.69 -11.31 -5.42
CA ARG A 70 -24.62 -10.53 -6.27
C ARG A 70 -24.97 -9.18 -5.64
N SER A 71 -25.26 -9.17 -4.34
CA SER A 71 -25.45 -7.97 -3.52
C SER A 71 -24.21 -7.75 -2.64
N GLU A 72 -23.91 -6.48 -2.33
CA GLU A 72 -22.75 -6.11 -1.50
C GLU A 72 -21.44 -6.75 -2.01
N ARG A 73 -21.28 -6.73 -3.33
CA ARG A 73 -20.12 -7.33 -4.00
C ARG A 73 -18.81 -6.72 -3.53
N TRP A 74 -18.80 -5.40 -3.33
CA TRP A 74 -17.60 -4.67 -2.94
C TRP A 74 -17.76 -4.14 -1.53
N LEU A 75 -16.86 -4.54 -0.65
CA LEU A 75 -16.80 -4.06 0.73
C LEU A 75 -15.52 -3.26 0.92
N CYS A 76 -15.54 -2.31 1.85
CA CYS A 76 -14.32 -1.71 2.37
C CYS A 76 -14.32 -1.74 3.90
N LEU A 77 -13.34 -2.43 4.48
CA LEU A 77 -13.10 -2.40 5.92
C LEU A 77 -12.13 -1.26 6.21
N VAL A 78 -12.55 -0.29 7.03
CA VAL A 78 -11.74 0.86 7.43
C VAL A 78 -11.46 0.75 8.92
N TRP A 79 -10.25 0.36 9.29
CA TRP A 79 -9.81 0.42 10.69
C TRP A 79 -9.29 1.81 11.00
N ALA A 80 -10.12 2.62 11.65
CA ALA A 80 -9.70 3.91 12.18
C ALA A 80 -9.03 3.73 13.53
N ARG A 81 -7.72 3.95 13.60
CA ARG A 81 -6.98 3.95 14.87
C ARG A 81 -7.34 5.19 15.70
N THR A 82 -7.64 6.30 15.02
CA THR A 82 -8.24 7.49 15.62
C THR A 82 -9.41 7.98 14.77
N GLU A 83 -10.48 8.44 15.43
CA GLU A 83 -11.63 9.06 14.77
C GLU A 83 -11.36 10.57 14.62
N SER A 84 -10.59 10.94 13.59
CA SER A 84 -10.19 12.32 13.33
C SER A 84 -11.17 13.08 12.41
N GLU A 85 -11.01 14.41 12.36
CA GLU A 85 -11.67 15.24 11.36
C GLU A 85 -11.43 14.67 9.95
N GLY A 86 -12.46 14.63 9.11
CA GLY A 86 -12.36 14.14 7.74
C GLY A 86 -12.68 12.65 7.56
N LEU A 87 -12.68 11.82 8.62
CA LEU A 87 -13.05 10.40 8.51
C LEU A 87 -14.45 10.21 7.90
N GLY A 88 -15.44 11.00 8.33
CA GLY A 88 -16.80 10.95 7.77
C GLY A 88 -16.84 11.23 6.27
N ARG A 89 -16.03 12.18 5.77
CA ARG A 89 -15.92 12.48 4.33
C ARG A 89 -15.33 11.29 3.55
N TYR A 90 -14.31 10.64 4.11
CA TYR A 90 -13.74 9.45 3.51
C TYR A 90 -14.77 8.31 3.41
N LEU A 91 -15.47 8.04 4.51
CA LEU A 91 -16.50 7.01 4.56
C LEU A 91 -17.64 7.30 3.57
N GLN A 92 -18.13 8.54 3.50
CA GLN A 92 -19.16 8.94 2.52
C GLN A 92 -18.69 8.80 1.07
N ALA A 93 -17.40 9.07 0.79
CA ALA A 93 -16.85 8.87 -0.54
C ALA A 93 -16.80 7.38 -0.90
N LEU A 94 -16.44 6.50 0.05
CA LEU A 94 -16.45 5.05 -0.16
C LEU A 94 -17.86 4.51 -0.46
N GLU A 95 -18.90 4.98 0.23
CA GLU A 95 -20.28 4.53 0.02
C GLU A 95 -20.79 4.65 -1.42
N LYS A 96 -20.21 5.58 -2.19
CA LYS A 96 -20.56 5.75 -3.60
C LYS A 96 -20.12 4.58 -4.49
N CYS A 97 -19.18 3.74 -4.04
CA CYS A 97 -18.63 2.65 -4.86
C CYS A 97 -18.49 1.29 -4.15
N VAL A 98 -18.49 1.27 -2.81
CA VAL A 98 -18.35 0.07 -2.00
C VAL A 98 -19.28 0.17 -0.77
N THR A 99 -19.48 -0.93 -0.05
CA THR A 99 -20.15 -0.92 1.26
C THR A 99 -19.10 -0.80 2.37
N PRO A 100 -18.98 0.37 3.04
CA PRO A 100 -17.97 0.56 4.08
C PRO A 100 -18.41 -0.02 5.42
N TYR A 101 -17.43 -0.56 6.13
CA TYR A 101 -17.51 -0.99 7.52
C TYR A 101 -16.40 -0.30 8.30
N LEU A 102 -16.75 0.32 9.42
CA LEU A 102 -15.79 0.87 10.36
C LEU A 102 -15.36 -0.25 11.31
N VAL A 103 -14.06 -0.51 11.33
CA VAL A 103 -13.41 -1.50 12.19
C VAL A 103 -12.77 -0.79 13.38
N ARG A 104 -12.86 -1.41 14.56
CA ARG A 104 -12.10 -1.01 15.74
C ARG A 104 -11.42 -2.22 16.36
N TYR A 105 -10.34 -1.96 17.08
CA TYR A 105 -9.67 -2.96 17.92
C TYR A 105 -9.91 -2.62 19.39
N ARG A 106 -10.53 -3.54 20.15
CA ARG A 106 -10.83 -3.34 21.57
C ARG A 106 -10.73 -4.67 22.31
N ASN A 107 -10.10 -4.65 23.49
CA ASN A 107 -9.99 -5.80 24.38
C ASN A 107 -9.46 -7.07 23.70
N GLY A 108 -8.47 -6.94 22.81
CA GLY A 108 -7.88 -8.09 22.12
C GLY A 108 -8.66 -8.57 20.88
N GLU A 109 -9.72 -7.87 20.49
CA GLU A 109 -10.59 -8.28 19.38
C GLU A 109 -10.85 -7.17 18.36
N PHE A 110 -11.01 -7.58 17.12
CA PHE A 110 -11.52 -6.73 16.06
C PHE A 110 -13.03 -6.84 15.96
N GLU A 111 -13.69 -5.70 15.92
CA GLU A 111 -15.13 -5.59 15.70
C GLU A 111 -15.40 -4.62 14.56
N ALA A 112 -16.46 -4.86 13.80
CA ALA A 112 -16.85 -4.02 12.68
C ALA A 112 -18.33 -3.62 12.77
N VAL A 113 -18.64 -2.42 12.28
CA VAL A 113 -20.00 -1.92 12.14
C VAL A 113 -20.19 -1.33 10.75
N ARG A 114 -21.36 -1.57 10.16
CA ARG A 114 -21.71 -0.99 8.86
C ARG A 114 -21.78 0.53 8.94
N ILE A 115 -21.36 1.20 7.87
CA ILE A 115 -21.54 2.63 7.69
C ILE A 115 -22.65 2.90 6.66
N CYS A 116 -23.52 3.85 6.98
CA CYS A 116 -24.56 4.41 6.12
C CYS A 116 -24.54 5.94 6.24
N GLU A 117 -24.44 6.67 5.14
CA GLU A 117 -24.35 8.13 5.05
C GLU A 117 -23.24 8.75 5.93
N GLY A 118 -22.10 8.05 6.02
CA GLY A 118 -20.96 8.43 6.85
C GLY A 118 -21.15 8.16 8.34
N ARG A 119 -22.23 7.49 8.75
CA ARG A 119 -22.57 7.22 10.15
C ARG A 119 -22.72 5.73 10.42
N ARG A 120 -22.55 5.33 11.68
CA ARG A 120 -22.73 3.93 12.10
C ARG A 120 -24.18 3.49 11.92
N ALA A 121 -24.37 2.38 11.24
CA ALA A 121 -25.67 1.76 10.98
C ALA A 121 -25.76 0.41 11.70
N GLY A 122 -26.04 0.44 13.01
CA GLY A 122 -26.22 -0.75 13.84
C GLY A 122 -25.16 -0.91 14.93
N LYS A 123 -25.01 -2.16 15.41
CA LYS A 123 -24.07 -2.53 16.48
C LYS A 123 -22.77 -3.08 15.89
N TYR A 124 -21.70 -2.91 16.65
CA TYR A 124 -20.44 -3.61 16.39
C TYR A 124 -20.65 -5.12 16.51
N ARG A 125 -20.04 -5.86 15.59
CA ARG A 125 -20.04 -7.32 15.54
C ARG A 125 -18.60 -7.83 15.50
N PRO A 126 -18.31 -9.00 16.09
CA PRO A 126 -17.00 -9.61 15.97
C PRO A 126 -16.61 -9.79 14.49
N LEU A 127 -15.41 -9.34 14.12
CA LEU A 127 -14.94 -9.40 12.74
C LEU A 127 -14.99 -10.83 12.15
N PRO A 128 -14.55 -11.90 12.86
CA PRO A 128 -14.58 -13.25 12.29
C PRO A 128 -15.97 -13.73 11.89
N GLU A 129 -17.00 -13.41 12.69
CA GLU A 129 -18.39 -13.76 12.39
C GLU A 129 -18.88 -13.01 11.13
N LEU A 130 -18.56 -11.72 11.06
CA LEU A 130 -18.91 -10.90 9.90
C LEU A 130 -18.22 -11.41 8.63
N MET A 131 -16.93 -11.76 8.68
CA MET A 131 -16.18 -12.25 7.52
C MET A 131 -16.68 -13.62 7.06
N GLN A 132 -17.06 -14.49 7.99
CA GLN A 132 -17.65 -15.79 7.68
C GLN A 132 -19.02 -15.65 6.99
N GLU A 133 -19.86 -14.74 7.46
CA GLU A 133 -21.14 -14.40 6.81
C GLU A 133 -20.92 -13.80 5.42
N MET A 134 -19.98 -12.85 5.29
CA MET A 134 -19.77 -12.09 4.07
C MET A 134 -19.09 -12.88 2.96
N SER A 135 -18.24 -13.84 3.30
CA SER A 135 -17.55 -14.69 2.33
C SER A 135 -18.41 -15.85 1.82
N GLY A 136 -19.44 -16.27 2.58
CA GLY A 136 -20.27 -17.44 2.27
C GLY A 136 -19.47 -18.76 2.15
N SER A 137 -18.20 -18.77 2.56
CA SER A 137 -17.27 -19.88 2.36
C SER A 137 -16.43 -20.09 3.61
N ARG A 138 -15.87 -21.29 3.76
CA ARG A 138 -15.03 -21.59 4.93
C ARG A 138 -13.71 -20.84 4.82
N MET A 139 -13.28 -20.26 5.94
CA MET A 139 -11.95 -19.68 6.09
C MET A 139 -10.87 -20.63 5.59
N THR A 140 -10.02 -20.16 4.68
CA THR A 140 -8.83 -20.87 4.21
C THR A 140 -7.61 -20.18 4.78
N ARG A 141 -6.74 -20.90 5.47
CA ARG A 141 -5.56 -20.31 6.10
C ARG A 141 -4.70 -19.60 5.06
N PHE A 142 -4.30 -18.36 5.37
CA PHE A 142 -3.36 -17.62 4.54
C PHE A 142 -1.95 -18.20 4.71
N GLU A 143 -1.38 -18.69 3.61
CA GLU A 143 -0.06 -19.33 3.60
C GLU A 143 0.79 -18.80 2.44
N VAL A 144 1.98 -18.31 2.78
CA VAL A 144 3.00 -17.88 1.82
C VAL A 144 3.92 -19.04 1.51
N ASP A 145 4.20 -19.26 0.22
CA ASP A 145 5.13 -20.29 -0.22
C ASP A 145 6.54 -20.06 0.37
N PRO A 146 7.16 -21.07 1.01
CA PRO A 146 8.52 -20.97 1.52
C PRO A 146 9.54 -20.52 0.47
N ALA A 147 9.37 -20.87 -0.81
CA ALA A 147 10.28 -20.52 -1.89
C ALA A 147 10.33 -19.01 -2.19
N VAL A 148 9.33 -18.23 -1.76
CA VAL A 148 9.33 -16.77 -1.88
C VAL A 148 9.66 -16.07 -0.56
N ARG A 149 10.03 -16.82 0.48
CA ARG A 149 10.53 -16.28 1.75
C ARG A 149 12.05 -16.17 1.73
N ASN A 150 12.56 -15.13 2.36
CA ASN A 150 13.99 -14.95 2.61
C ASN A 150 14.14 -14.46 4.06
N VAL A 151 14.47 -15.40 4.95
CA VAL A 151 14.53 -15.16 6.39
C VAL A 151 15.57 -14.11 6.73
N ASN A 152 16.71 -14.11 6.04
CA ASN A 152 17.77 -13.12 6.29
C ASN A 152 17.30 -11.70 5.95
N ARG A 153 16.63 -11.52 4.81
CA ARG A 153 16.04 -10.22 4.44
C ARG A 153 14.94 -9.78 5.40
N GLN A 154 14.10 -10.71 5.87
CA GLN A 154 13.09 -10.42 6.89
C GLN A 154 13.72 -9.97 8.21
N LYS A 155 14.71 -10.72 8.71
CA LYS A 155 15.45 -10.37 9.93
C LYS A 155 16.17 -9.04 9.79
N GLN A 156 16.79 -8.77 8.65
CA GLN A 156 17.48 -7.51 8.39
C GLN A 156 16.51 -6.32 8.40
N ALA A 157 15.35 -6.44 7.76
CA ALA A 157 14.32 -5.39 7.78
C ALA A 157 13.73 -5.19 9.19
N PHE A 158 13.46 -6.29 9.90
CA PHE A 158 12.88 -6.24 11.24
C PHE A 158 13.86 -5.65 12.26
N TRP A 159 15.00 -6.32 12.50
CA TRP A 159 15.97 -5.93 13.52
C TRP A 159 16.82 -4.73 13.12
N GLY A 160 17.04 -4.53 11.82
CA GLY A 160 17.81 -3.38 11.33
C GLY A 160 17.02 -2.08 11.29
N PHE A 161 15.69 -2.11 11.46
CA PHE A 161 14.88 -0.90 11.39
C PHE A 161 13.55 -0.98 12.16
N LEU A 162 12.64 -1.89 11.79
CA LEU A 162 11.25 -1.84 12.27
C LEU A 162 11.13 -1.94 13.81
N SER A 163 11.90 -2.84 14.44
CA SER A 163 11.81 -3.06 15.89
C SER A 163 12.17 -1.80 16.67
N GLU A 164 13.29 -1.17 16.32
CA GLU A 164 13.79 0.02 17.02
C GLU A 164 12.98 1.27 16.65
N HIS A 165 12.67 1.45 15.37
CA HIS A 165 11.94 2.63 14.90
C HIS A 165 10.54 2.75 15.54
N TYR A 166 9.83 1.62 15.66
CA TYR A 166 8.50 1.63 16.26
C TYR A 166 8.51 1.42 17.77
N GLY A 167 9.50 0.71 18.32
CA GLY A 167 9.64 0.48 19.77
C GLY A 167 8.35 -0.06 20.38
N ASN A 168 7.85 0.64 21.41
CA ASN A 168 6.58 0.32 22.08
C ASN A 168 5.31 0.46 21.19
N ARG A 169 5.45 0.96 19.96
CA ARG A 169 4.35 1.05 18.99
C ARG A 169 4.40 -0.08 17.96
N LEU A 170 5.40 -0.96 18.00
CA LEU A 170 5.60 -2.05 17.03
C LEU A 170 4.34 -2.90 16.89
N GLY A 171 3.73 -3.30 18.01
CA GLY A 171 2.52 -4.09 18.02
C GLY A 171 1.38 -3.40 17.27
N ASN A 172 1.06 -2.16 17.63
CA ASN A 172 -0.08 -1.42 17.08
C ASN A 172 0.16 -0.93 15.63
N ARG A 173 1.38 -0.47 15.30
CA ARG A 173 1.68 0.16 14.01
C ARG A 173 2.11 -0.82 12.92
N VAL A 174 2.61 -2.00 13.30
CA VAL A 174 3.18 -2.95 12.34
C VAL A 174 2.52 -4.31 12.45
N VAL A 175 2.53 -4.93 13.63
CA VAL A 175 2.09 -6.33 13.78
C VAL A 175 0.58 -6.47 13.64
N LEU A 176 -0.18 -5.63 14.31
CA LEU A 176 -1.64 -5.69 14.39
C LEU A 176 -2.33 -5.45 13.01
N PRO A 177 -1.89 -4.48 12.17
CA PRO A 177 -2.37 -4.36 10.80
C PRO A 177 -2.11 -5.62 9.95
N ARG A 178 -0.95 -6.27 10.13
CA ARG A 178 -0.64 -7.51 9.43
C ARG A 178 -1.51 -8.67 9.91
N ILE A 179 -1.80 -8.76 11.21
CA ILE A 179 -2.75 -9.73 11.75
C ILE A 179 -4.16 -9.49 11.19
N LEU A 180 -4.63 -8.24 11.20
CA LEU A 180 -5.93 -7.89 10.62
C LEU A 180 -6.03 -8.36 9.17
N MET A 181 -5.03 -8.05 8.35
CA MET A 181 -5.03 -8.41 6.94
C MET A 181 -4.90 -9.93 6.74
N ASN A 182 -3.88 -10.56 7.31
CA ASN A 182 -3.51 -11.95 7.02
C ASN A 182 -4.38 -12.98 7.75
N CYS A 183 -4.97 -12.63 8.90
CA CYS A 183 -5.79 -13.53 9.71
C CYS A 183 -7.25 -13.11 9.72
N GLY A 184 -7.53 -11.80 9.78
CA GLY A 184 -8.89 -11.27 9.86
C GLY A 184 -9.60 -11.19 8.52
N ILE A 185 -8.89 -10.92 7.42
CA ILE A 185 -9.54 -10.57 6.13
C ILE A 185 -9.19 -11.56 5.01
N GLN A 186 -7.92 -11.66 4.63
CA GLN A 186 -7.48 -12.46 3.48
C GLN A 186 -7.88 -13.95 3.53
N PRO A 187 -7.95 -14.62 4.69
CA PRO A 187 -8.40 -16.01 4.75
C PRO A 187 -9.82 -16.26 4.24
N TYR A 188 -10.65 -15.22 4.18
CA TYR A 188 -12.05 -15.31 3.78
C TYR A 188 -12.28 -14.91 2.31
N PHE A 189 -11.32 -14.24 1.67
CA PHE A 189 -11.53 -13.65 0.34
C PHE A 189 -10.34 -13.83 -0.58
N ARG A 190 -10.61 -14.14 -1.85
CA ARG A 190 -9.58 -14.28 -2.88
C ARG A 190 -9.03 -12.95 -3.41
N ARG A 191 -9.78 -11.87 -3.22
CA ARG A 191 -9.53 -10.56 -3.86
C ARG A 191 -9.60 -9.46 -2.81
N VAL A 192 -8.43 -9.07 -2.31
CA VAL A 192 -8.27 -8.08 -1.26
C VAL A 192 -7.17 -7.10 -1.68
N TRP A 193 -7.45 -5.82 -1.58
CA TRP A 193 -6.50 -4.74 -1.86
C TRP A 193 -6.38 -3.85 -0.64
N ASN A 194 -5.15 -3.55 -0.24
CA ASN A 194 -4.87 -2.56 0.79
C ASN A 194 -4.89 -1.16 0.18
N LEU A 195 -5.45 -0.20 0.90
CA LEU A 195 -5.30 1.22 0.61
C LEU A 195 -4.34 1.78 1.65
N ASP A 196 -3.24 2.34 1.15
CA ASP A 196 -2.06 2.64 1.96
C ASP A 196 -2.25 3.85 2.89
N ARG A 197 -2.26 5.08 2.38
CA ARG A 197 -2.55 6.29 3.20
C ARG A 197 -3.74 7.05 2.65
N VAL A 198 -4.51 7.67 3.54
CA VAL A 198 -5.67 8.49 3.17
C VAL A 198 -5.48 9.92 3.64
N PHE A 199 -5.66 10.86 2.72
CA PHE A 199 -5.58 12.30 2.95
C PHE A 199 -6.88 12.97 2.51
N ILE A 200 -7.26 14.02 3.25
CA ILE A 200 -8.36 14.90 2.90
C ILE A 200 -7.79 16.26 2.54
N SER A 201 -8.13 16.78 1.37
CA SER A 201 -7.74 18.11 0.91
C SER A 201 -8.96 18.85 0.39
N GLY A 202 -9.43 19.85 1.14
CA GLY A 202 -10.74 20.46 0.91
C GLY A 202 -11.86 19.40 0.95
N ASN A 203 -12.57 19.21 -0.16
CA ASN A 203 -13.61 18.19 -0.32
C ASN A 203 -13.11 16.90 -1.02
N SER A 204 -11.85 16.87 -1.43
CA SER A 204 -11.26 15.75 -2.17
C SER A 204 -10.64 14.74 -1.21
N VAL A 205 -10.92 13.47 -1.47
CA VAL A 205 -10.25 12.34 -0.81
C VAL A 205 -9.12 11.87 -1.70
N TRP A 206 -7.94 11.72 -1.12
CA TRP A 206 -6.75 11.22 -1.78
C TRP A 206 -6.27 9.94 -1.09
N ILE A 207 -5.93 8.94 -1.90
CA ILE A 207 -5.22 7.74 -1.46
C ILE A 207 -3.80 7.81 -1.99
N PHE A 208 -2.81 7.73 -1.12
CA PHE A 208 -1.41 7.67 -1.52
C PHE A 208 -0.94 6.24 -1.44
N GLU A 209 -0.50 5.72 -2.56
CA GLU A 209 0.10 4.40 -2.69
C GLU A 209 1.59 4.55 -2.99
N ILE A 210 2.42 3.74 -2.33
CA ILE A 210 3.86 3.74 -2.58
C ILE A 210 4.33 2.33 -2.96
N LYS A 211 5.09 2.24 -4.06
CA LYS A 211 5.75 0.99 -4.48
C LYS A 211 7.26 1.19 -4.57
N HIS A 212 8.01 0.13 -4.25
CA HIS A 212 9.47 0.10 -4.42
C HIS A 212 9.85 -0.79 -5.60
N LYS A 213 10.13 -0.19 -6.76
CA LYS A 213 10.27 -0.90 -8.04
C LYS A 213 11.47 -0.38 -8.84
N TYR A 214 11.96 -1.16 -9.78
CA TYR A 214 12.83 -0.69 -10.87
C TYR A 214 12.06 -0.76 -12.19
N PRO A 215 12.42 0.07 -13.20
CA PRO A 215 11.73 0.07 -14.48
C PRO A 215 11.95 -1.24 -15.25
N ILE A 216 10.93 -1.64 -16.00
CA ILE A 216 11.02 -2.64 -17.07
C ILE A 216 11.72 -1.96 -18.24
N VAL A 217 12.73 -2.64 -18.80
CA VAL A 217 13.45 -2.22 -20.00
C VAL A 217 12.98 -3.09 -21.17
N PRO A 218 12.04 -2.61 -22.02
CA PRO A 218 11.58 -3.37 -23.16
C PRO A 218 12.73 -3.60 -24.15
N ASN A 219 12.82 -4.79 -24.74
CA ASN A 219 13.80 -5.13 -25.78
C ASN A 219 15.25 -4.80 -25.40
N ALA A 220 15.62 -5.02 -24.13
CA ALA A 220 16.94 -4.68 -23.57
C ALA A 220 18.15 -5.20 -24.36
N HIS A 221 17.97 -6.21 -25.21
CA HIS A 221 19.02 -6.86 -25.99
C HIS A 221 19.15 -6.38 -27.45
N ILE A 222 18.25 -5.51 -27.93
CA ILE A 222 18.22 -5.08 -29.35
C ILE A 222 18.30 -3.55 -29.45
N SER A 223 17.28 -2.87 -28.95
CA SER A 223 17.22 -1.43 -28.80
C SER A 223 16.26 -1.16 -27.64
N PRO A 224 16.72 -0.58 -26.52
CA PRO A 224 15.86 -0.36 -25.38
C PRO A 224 14.68 0.52 -25.78
N GLY A 225 13.47 -0.01 -25.62
CA GLY A 225 12.24 0.77 -25.71
C GLY A 225 12.09 1.70 -24.49
N PRO A 226 11.01 2.49 -24.44
CA PRO A 226 10.80 3.42 -23.34
C PRO A 226 10.70 2.69 -22.00
N LEU A 227 11.29 3.27 -20.95
CA LEU A 227 11.23 2.70 -19.61
C LEU A 227 9.79 2.70 -19.08
N GLN A 228 9.41 1.61 -18.42
CA GLN A 228 8.02 1.39 -17.99
C GLN A 228 7.91 0.82 -16.58
N PHE A 229 6.82 1.13 -15.88
CA PHE A 229 6.44 0.47 -14.63
C PHE A 229 5.14 -0.32 -14.80
N GLY A 230 5.05 -1.44 -14.09
CA GLY A 230 3.86 -2.29 -14.09
C GLY A 230 2.89 -1.96 -12.96
N ILE A 231 1.60 -1.89 -13.26
CA ILE A 231 0.48 -1.86 -12.29
C ILE A 231 -0.45 -3.05 -12.51
N ASN A 232 -0.88 -3.71 -11.45
CA ASN A 232 -1.72 -4.92 -11.57
C ASN A 232 -3.11 -4.58 -12.12
N ASP A 233 -3.65 -5.43 -13.01
CA ASP A 233 -4.97 -5.20 -13.62
C ASP A 233 -6.10 -5.15 -12.58
N GLY A 234 -6.03 -5.98 -11.53
CA GLY A 234 -7.00 -6.00 -10.44
C GLY A 234 -6.93 -4.74 -9.58
N GLU A 235 -5.72 -4.31 -9.23
CA GLU A 235 -5.45 -3.05 -8.53
C GLU A 235 -5.97 -1.85 -9.34
N LEU A 236 -5.66 -1.80 -10.64
CA LEU A 236 -6.12 -0.72 -11.53
C LEU A 236 -7.66 -0.69 -11.66
N GLY A 237 -8.31 -1.86 -11.73
CA GLY A 237 -9.78 -1.95 -11.73
C GLY A 237 -10.41 -1.50 -10.42
N MET A 238 -9.75 -1.73 -9.28
CA MET A 238 -10.15 -1.21 -7.98
C MET A 238 -9.97 0.32 -7.92
N LEU A 239 -8.84 0.84 -8.39
CA LEU A 239 -8.57 2.28 -8.45
C LEU A 239 -9.56 3.02 -9.37
N GLN A 240 -9.99 2.40 -10.49
CA GLN A 240 -11.03 2.97 -11.36
C GLN A 240 -12.33 3.20 -10.57
N LYS A 241 -12.75 2.24 -9.74
CA LYS A 241 -13.98 2.36 -8.93
C LYS A 241 -13.89 3.48 -7.91
N LEU A 242 -12.74 3.61 -7.25
CA LEU A 242 -12.50 4.69 -6.30
C LEU A 242 -12.48 6.05 -7.00
N SER A 243 -11.82 6.15 -8.16
CA SER A 243 -11.78 7.38 -8.95
C SER A 243 -13.16 7.81 -9.43
N ASP A 244 -13.99 6.88 -9.91
CA ASP A 244 -15.38 7.19 -10.30
C ASP A 244 -16.25 7.64 -9.13
N ALA A 245 -15.86 7.31 -7.88
CA ALA A 245 -16.47 7.82 -6.65
C ALA A 245 -15.95 9.21 -6.23
N GLY A 246 -14.98 9.78 -6.95
CA GLY A 246 -14.28 11.02 -6.62
C GLY A 246 -13.14 10.84 -5.61
N ILE A 247 -12.68 9.61 -5.36
CA ILE A 247 -11.49 9.33 -4.56
C ILE A 247 -10.28 9.24 -5.49
N ARG A 248 -9.37 10.20 -5.38
CA ARG A 248 -8.18 10.28 -6.25
C ARG A 248 -7.06 9.42 -5.68
N CYS A 249 -6.22 8.87 -6.55
CA CYS A 249 -5.04 8.13 -6.13
C CYS A 249 -3.76 8.83 -6.59
N LEU A 250 -2.79 8.96 -5.69
CA LEU A 250 -1.42 9.31 -6.03
C LEU A 250 -0.59 8.03 -6.01
N HIS A 251 -0.35 7.47 -7.20
CA HIS A 251 0.48 6.28 -7.36
C HIS A 251 1.95 6.69 -7.39
N THR A 252 2.65 6.41 -6.31
CA THR A 252 4.04 6.82 -6.10
C THR A 252 4.97 5.63 -6.25
N ILE A 253 6.12 5.85 -6.88
CA ILE A 253 7.18 4.86 -7.03
C ILE A 253 8.47 5.42 -6.44
N LEU A 254 9.00 4.72 -5.44
CA LEU A 254 10.40 4.83 -5.05
C LEU A 254 11.20 3.94 -6.01
N VAL A 255 11.92 4.58 -6.93
CA VAL A 255 12.66 3.91 -7.99
C VAL A 255 13.97 3.39 -7.44
N LYS A 256 14.21 2.09 -7.57
CA LYS A 256 15.46 1.44 -7.19
C LYS A 256 16.59 1.88 -8.13
N PRO A 257 17.76 2.28 -7.61
CA PRO A 257 18.93 2.60 -8.42
C PRO A 257 19.58 1.34 -9.02
N VAL A 258 19.37 0.16 -8.41
CA VAL A 258 19.82 -1.13 -8.94
C VAL A 258 18.62 -1.87 -9.50
N TRP A 259 18.66 -2.17 -10.80
CA TRP A 259 17.56 -2.80 -11.52
C TRP A 259 17.64 -4.33 -11.44
N SER A 260 17.57 -4.84 -10.21
CA SER A 260 17.57 -6.26 -9.91
C SER A 260 16.56 -6.58 -8.81
N LYS A 261 15.92 -7.75 -8.93
CA LYS A 261 15.04 -8.32 -7.89
C LYS A 261 15.79 -8.69 -6.61
N ASP A 262 17.09 -8.93 -6.72
CA ASP A 262 17.95 -9.36 -5.61
C ASP A 262 18.37 -8.17 -4.74
N ALA A 263 18.25 -6.95 -5.26
CA ALA A 263 18.43 -5.73 -4.48
C ALA A 263 17.23 -5.50 -3.54
N GLY A 264 17.46 -5.64 -2.23
CA GLY A 264 16.51 -5.32 -1.16
C GLY A 264 16.32 -3.82 -0.93
N SER A 265 15.52 -3.46 0.08
CA SER A 265 15.26 -2.05 0.44
C SER A 265 16.26 -1.46 1.42
N MET A 266 17.06 -2.30 2.09
CA MET A 266 17.94 -1.87 3.18
C MET A 266 19.06 -0.90 2.75
N TYR A 267 19.38 -0.82 1.44
CA TYR A 267 20.29 0.21 0.93
C TYR A 267 19.82 1.64 1.26
N LEU A 268 18.50 1.84 1.45
CA LEU A 268 17.93 3.12 1.87
C LEU A 268 18.39 3.55 3.26
N LEU A 269 18.93 2.63 4.06
CA LEU A 269 19.40 2.87 5.42
C LEU A 269 20.93 2.78 5.53
N ASN A 270 21.56 1.86 4.79
CA ASN A 270 22.97 1.52 4.98
C ASN A 270 23.92 1.87 3.82
N ASP A 271 23.42 2.34 2.66
CA ASP A 271 24.26 2.79 1.55
C ASP A 271 23.82 4.19 1.09
N LEU A 272 24.51 5.22 1.60
CA LEU A 272 24.24 6.62 1.28
C LEU A 272 24.33 6.92 -0.23
N ALA A 273 25.25 6.26 -0.94
CA ALA A 273 25.46 6.48 -2.37
C ALA A 273 24.36 5.84 -3.22
N MET A 274 23.81 4.70 -2.80
CA MET A 274 22.61 4.13 -3.43
C MET A 274 21.36 4.92 -3.05
N ARG A 275 21.22 5.31 -1.78
CA ARG A 275 20.08 6.10 -1.31
C ARG A 275 19.93 7.42 -2.07
N SER A 276 21.02 8.15 -2.29
CA SER A 276 21.00 9.42 -3.03
C SER A 276 20.62 9.29 -4.51
N ARG A 277 20.64 8.06 -5.04
CA ARG A 277 20.24 7.73 -6.40
C ARG A 277 18.80 7.19 -6.50
N ALA A 278 18.13 6.91 -5.38
CA ALA A 278 16.75 6.49 -5.43
C ALA A 278 15.85 7.67 -5.80
N ALA A 279 15.11 7.58 -6.91
CA ALA A 279 14.17 8.60 -7.32
C ALA A 279 12.79 8.40 -6.69
N VAL A 280 12.08 9.49 -6.44
CA VAL A 280 10.67 9.50 -6.06
C VAL A 280 9.89 10.13 -7.20
N ILE A 281 8.98 9.37 -7.80
CA ILE A 281 8.11 9.80 -8.88
C ILE A 281 6.66 9.47 -8.56
N ALA A 282 5.72 10.26 -9.06
CA ALA A 282 4.30 10.03 -8.79
C ALA A 282 3.41 10.31 -10.00
N LEU A 283 2.31 9.58 -10.07
CA LEU A 283 1.27 9.76 -11.06
C LEU A 283 -0.07 9.93 -10.33
N ALA A 284 -0.73 11.06 -10.55
CA ALA A 284 -2.12 11.22 -10.16
C ALA A 284 -2.99 10.36 -11.09
N LEU A 285 -3.71 9.40 -10.51
CA LEU A 285 -4.62 8.51 -11.21
C LEU A 285 -6.05 9.03 -11.03
N ASP A 286 -6.51 9.76 -12.04
CA ASP A 286 -7.93 10.08 -12.24
C ASP A 286 -8.59 9.11 -13.23
N SER A 287 -9.91 9.23 -13.40
CA SER A 287 -10.68 8.31 -14.23
C SER A 287 -10.27 8.35 -15.70
N SER A 288 -9.74 9.48 -16.19
CA SER A 288 -9.27 9.58 -17.58
C SER A 288 -7.94 8.84 -17.78
N THR A 289 -7.02 9.03 -16.83
CA THR A 289 -5.70 8.40 -16.81
C THR A 289 -5.82 6.90 -16.63
N ILE A 290 -6.67 6.45 -15.71
CA ILE A 290 -6.90 5.02 -15.46
C ILE A 290 -7.48 4.35 -16.70
N ARG A 291 -8.53 4.92 -17.33
CA ARG A 291 -9.10 4.38 -18.59
C ARG A 291 -8.06 4.26 -19.70
N ARG A 292 -7.19 5.27 -19.85
CA ARG A 292 -6.09 5.24 -20.83
C ARG A 292 -5.14 4.07 -20.56
N ILE A 293 -4.72 3.86 -19.31
CA ILE A 293 -3.83 2.76 -18.93
C ILE A 293 -4.53 1.41 -19.14
N MET A 294 -5.81 1.29 -18.76
CA MET A 294 -6.61 0.06 -18.92
C MET A 294 -6.76 -0.35 -20.39
N GLY A 295 -6.85 0.62 -21.31
CA GLY A 295 -6.90 0.38 -22.76
C GLY A 295 -5.60 -0.17 -23.37
N GLY A 296 -4.48 -0.13 -22.64
CA GLY A 296 -3.22 -0.72 -23.08
C GLY A 296 -3.22 -2.25 -23.04
N GLN A 297 -2.25 -2.88 -23.71
CA GLN A 297 -2.08 -4.34 -23.64
C GLN A 297 -1.59 -4.79 -22.25
N SER A 298 -2.12 -5.91 -21.74
CA SER A 298 -1.65 -6.51 -20.50
C SER A 298 -0.39 -7.37 -20.75
N GLY A 299 0.59 -7.28 -19.86
CA GLY A 299 1.65 -8.27 -19.70
C GLY A 299 1.29 -9.30 -18.62
N GLN A 300 2.14 -10.31 -18.46
CA GLN A 300 2.04 -11.29 -17.37
C GLN A 300 3.28 -11.23 -16.48
N SER A 301 3.06 -11.14 -15.17
CA SER A 301 4.14 -11.13 -14.18
C SER A 301 4.58 -12.55 -13.83
N ALA A 302 5.83 -12.70 -13.38
CA ALA A 302 6.31 -13.97 -12.84
C ALA A 302 5.65 -14.29 -11.49
N ALA A 303 5.54 -15.58 -11.13
CA ALA A 303 4.82 -16.06 -9.96
C ALA A 303 5.25 -15.41 -8.62
N HIS A 304 6.53 -15.06 -8.51
CA HIS A 304 7.11 -14.36 -7.36
C HIS A 304 6.54 -12.95 -7.14
N THR A 305 5.72 -12.41 -8.02
CA THR A 305 5.06 -11.10 -7.82
C THR A 305 3.72 -11.21 -7.11
N SER A 306 3.12 -12.41 -7.05
CA SER A 306 1.95 -12.63 -6.20
C SER A 306 2.32 -12.58 -4.72
N ILE A 307 1.33 -12.26 -3.88
CA ILE A 307 1.48 -12.17 -2.43
C ILE A 307 1.88 -13.54 -1.84
N THR A 308 1.30 -14.62 -2.37
CA THR A 308 1.54 -16.00 -1.90
C THR A 308 2.64 -16.72 -2.65
N GLY A 309 3.08 -16.22 -3.80
CA GLY A 309 4.05 -16.87 -4.70
C GLY A 309 3.45 -17.91 -5.65
N LYS A 310 2.14 -18.18 -5.56
CA LYS A 310 1.49 -19.33 -6.23
C LYS A 310 0.79 -19.00 -7.56
N SER A 311 0.72 -17.72 -7.96
CA SER A 311 0.03 -17.31 -9.20
C SER A 311 0.77 -16.23 -9.97
N THR A 312 0.54 -16.17 -11.27
CA THR A 312 0.93 -15.05 -12.14
C THR A 312 -0.16 -13.98 -12.14
N LEU A 313 0.22 -12.72 -12.26
CA LEU A 313 -0.73 -11.60 -12.29
C LEU A 313 -0.61 -10.85 -13.61
N SER A 314 -1.75 -10.50 -14.21
CA SER A 314 -1.76 -9.58 -15.34
C SER A 314 -1.46 -8.15 -14.88
N TYR A 315 -0.74 -7.39 -15.70
CA TYR A 315 -0.39 -6.01 -15.39
C TYR A 315 -0.41 -5.11 -16.63
N LYS A 316 -0.75 -3.84 -16.45
CA LYS A 316 -0.58 -2.77 -17.44
C LYS A 316 0.77 -2.09 -17.28
N LYS A 317 1.28 -1.58 -18.38
CA LYS A 317 2.56 -0.84 -18.42
C LYS A 317 2.28 0.65 -18.49
N ILE A 318 2.98 1.42 -17.65
CA ILE A 318 2.91 2.87 -17.59
C ILE A 318 4.29 3.40 -17.97
N PRO A 319 4.44 4.20 -19.04
CA PRO A 319 5.70 4.84 -19.39
C PRO A 319 6.22 5.76 -18.28
N VAL A 320 7.53 5.86 -18.11
CA VAL A 320 8.16 6.81 -17.15
C VAL A 320 7.70 8.24 -17.39
N SER A 321 7.50 8.64 -18.66
CA SER A 321 7.05 9.98 -19.05
C SER A 321 5.69 10.39 -18.49
N ASP A 322 4.86 9.43 -18.06
CA ASP A 322 3.57 9.73 -17.45
C ASP A 322 3.72 10.22 -16.01
N PHE A 323 4.84 9.90 -15.35
CA PHE A 323 5.09 10.26 -13.97
C PHE A 323 5.67 11.66 -13.85
N SER A 324 5.28 12.35 -12.78
CA SER A 324 5.87 13.60 -12.33
C SER A 324 7.07 13.34 -11.41
N VAL A 325 8.09 14.17 -11.51
CA VAL A 325 9.27 14.14 -10.64
C VAL A 325 8.95 14.78 -9.30
N LEU A 326 9.02 14.00 -8.22
CA LEU A 326 8.98 14.51 -6.85
C LEU A 326 10.39 14.82 -6.32
N GLY A 327 11.41 14.09 -6.77
CA GLY A 327 12.80 14.37 -6.41
C GLY A 327 13.61 13.08 -6.26
N ARG A 328 14.69 13.17 -5.51
CA ARG A 328 15.45 12.02 -5.01
C ARG A 328 15.08 11.79 -3.55
N PHE A 329 15.17 10.54 -3.10
CA PHE A 329 14.85 10.17 -1.73
C PHE A 329 15.78 10.83 -0.69
N SER A 330 16.96 11.31 -1.12
CA SER A 330 17.87 12.10 -0.29
C SER A 330 17.56 13.59 -0.22
N ASP A 331 16.62 14.09 -1.03
CA ASP A 331 16.21 15.49 -0.98
C ASP A 331 15.49 15.78 0.34
N PRO A 332 15.44 17.04 0.81
CA PRO A 332 14.72 17.39 2.03
C PRO A 332 13.26 16.89 2.00
N PRO A 333 12.77 16.21 3.05
CA PRO A 333 11.40 15.70 3.08
C PRO A 333 10.34 16.75 2.78
N GLN A 334 10.55 18.00 3.23
CA GLN A 334 9.66 19.13 3.01
C GLN A 334 9.53 19.51 1.54
N ASP A 335 10.59 19.34 0.74
CA ASP A 335 10.56 19.66 -0.69
C ASP A 335 9.75 18.62 -1.47
N ILE A 336 9.91 17.34 -1.13
CA ILE A 336 9.13 16.25 -1.70
C ILE A 336 7.65 16.41 -1.29
N ALA A 337 7.39 16.71 -0.02
CA ALA A 337 6.04 16.96 0.51
C ALA A 337 5.34 18.14 -0.20
N ARG A 338 6.06 19.26 -0.41
CA ARG A 338 5.52 20.42 -1.15
C ARG A 338 5.13 20.05 -2.57
N ARG A 339 5.93 19.22 -3.25
CA ARG A 339 5.64 18.75 -4.62
C ARG A 339 4.46 17.78 -4.64
N ILE A 340 4.30 16.95 -3.61
CA ILE A 340 3.10 16.12 -3.42
C ILE A 340 1.86 17.01 -3.26
N ALA A 341 1.91 18.02 -2.38
CA ALA A 341 0.82 18.97 -2.19
C ALA A 341 0.49 19.75 -3.48
N ALA A 342 1.51 20.12 -4.27
CA ALA A 342 1.32 20.76 -5.58
C ALA A 342 0.54 19.85 -6.55
N ILE A 343 0.87 18.54 -6.61
CA ILE A 343 0.08 17.58 -7.41
C ILE A 343 -1.35 17.47 -6.90
N MET A 344 -1.56 17.44 -5.58
CA MET A 344 -2.91 17.39 -5.00
C MET A 344 -3.74 18.62 -5.37
N ALA A 345 -3.09 19.78 -5.49
CA ALA A 345 -3.66 21.04 -5.96
C ALA A 345 -3.69 21.15 -7.50
N GLU A 346 -3.46 20.05 -8.23
CA GLU A 346 -3.47 19.98 -9.70
C GLU A 346 -2.46 20.90 -10.39
N THR A 347 -1.40 21.29 -9.67
CA THR A 347 -0.31 22.07 -10.24
C THR A 347 0.55 21.19 -11.14
N ALA A 348 0.84 21.69 -12.35
CA ALA A 348 1.70 20.99 -13.30
C ALA A 348 3.11 20.79 -12.73
N MET A 349 3.61 19.56 -12.83
CA MET A 349 4.93 19.17 -12.34
C MET A 349 5.83 18.72 -13.49
N PRO A 350 7.16 18.90 -13.39
CA PRO A 350 8.09 18.34 -14.36
C PRO A 350 7.89 16.83 -14.51
N ARG A 351 7.86 16.35 -15.75
CA ARG A 351 7.74 14.92 -16.04
C ARG A 351 9.07 14.20 -15.90
N ALA A 352 9.04 12.96 -15.44
CA ALA A 352 10.20 12.09 -15.42
C ALA A 352 10.58 11.71 -16.86
N THR A 353 11.87 11.51 -17.11
CA THR A 353 12.37 11.08 -18.41
C THR A 353 13.18 9.81 -18.27
N ASP A 354 13.24 9.02 -19.33
CA ASP A 354 14.02 7.80 -19.37
C ASP A 354 15.50 8.06 -19.11
N MET A 355 16.02 9.17 -19.64
CA MET A 355 17.39 9.64 -19.41
C MET A 355 17.63 9.92 -17.92
N TRP A 356 16.76 10.72 -17.28
CA TRP A 356 16.91 11.03 -15.86
C TRP A 356 16.86 9.80 -14.96
N ILE A 357 15.96 8.85 -15.23
CA ILE A 357 15.89 7.58 -14.48
C ILE A 357 17.12 6.70 -14.76
N SER A 358 17.63 6.68 -15.98
CA SER A 358 18.82 5.91 -16.36
C SER A 358 20.10 6.45 -15.73
N ASP A 359 20.26 7.77 -15.63
CA ASP A 359 21.42 8.43 -15.02
C ASP A 359 21.56 8.11 -13.51
N LEU A 360 20.43 7.80 -12.87
CA LEU A 360 20.37 7.37 -11.48
C LEU A 360 20.71 5.89 -11.30
N ARG A 361 20.71 5.09 -12.37
CA ARG A 361 21.07 3.68 -12.31
C ARG A 361 22.50 3.50 -11.79
N LYS A 362 22.67 2.59 -10.85
CA LYS A 362 23.98 2.10 -10.39
C LYS A 362 24.21 0.72 -10.98
N PHE A 363 25.30 0.56 -11.73
CA PHE A 363 25.78 -0.76 -12.11
C PHE A 363 26.52 -1.34 -10.90
N VAL A 364 26.09 -2.52 -10.46
CA VAL A 364 26.82 -3.29 -9.46
C VAL A 364 27.79 -4.18 -10.25
N PRO A 365 29.09 -4.17 -9.91
CA PRO A 365 30.10 -5.02 -10.55
C PRO A 365 29.77 -6.50 -10.52
#